data_AF-A7ST63-F1
#
_entry.id   AF-A7ST63-F1
#
_cell.length_a   1.000
_cell.length_b   1.000
_cell.length_c   1.000
_cell.angle_alpha   90.00
_cell.angle_beta   90.00
_cell.angle_gamma   90.00
#
_symmetry.space_group_name_H-M   'P 1'
#
loop_
_entity.id
_entity.type
_entity.pdbx_description
1 polymer ?
#
loop_
_entity_poly.entity_id
_entity_poly.type
_entity_poly.pdbx_seq_one_letter_code
_entity_poly.pdbx_strand_id
1 'polypeptide(L)'
;AAHQNAIERAVAELNSRTCIRLVARNNENDYVKIDGSQNGCSTLIGRQGGEQTMILGSGCQYKGKVIHEVMHSLGFLHEQCRTDRDSYIQVHPERMVSGTQIQ
;
A
#
# COMPACT_ATOMS: atom_id res chain seq x y z
N ALA A 1 -4.64 -16.72 8.64
CA ALA A 1 -6.12 -16.62 8.67
C ALA A 1 -6.61 -15.17 8.54
N ALA A 2 -6.29 -14.28 9.49
CA ALA A 2 -6.76 -12.88 9.44
C ALA A 2 -6.17 -12.07 8.26
N HIS A 3 -4.85 -12.15 8.03
CA HIS A 3 -4.21 -11.51 6.87
C HIS A 3 -4.81 -11.97 5.55
N GLN A 4 -4.97 -13.28 5.37
CA GLN A 4 -5.53 -13.87 4.15
C GLN A 4 -6.92 -13.32 3.83
N ASN A 5 -7.82 -13.29 4.82
CA ASN A 5 -9.17 -12.75 4.63
C ASN A 5 -9.16 -11.25 4.29
N ALA A 6 -8.29 -10.46 4.91
CA ALA A 6 -8.17 -9.04 4.60
C ALA A 6 -7.67 -8.80 3.17
N ILE A 7 -6.71 -9.62 2.71
CA ILE A 7 -6.18 -9.58 1.36
C ILE A 7 -7.26 -9.96 0.34
N GLU A 8 -7.95 -11.07 0.54
CA GLU A 8 -9.02 -11.53 -0.37
C GLU A 8 -10.12 -10.47 -0.51
N ARG A 9 -10.53 -9.84 0.60
CA ARG A 9 -11.53 -8.78 0.59
C ARG A 9 -11.05 -7.50 -0.11
N ALA A 10 -9.79 -7.12 0.09
CA ALA A 10 -9.18 -5.98 -0.59
C ALA A 10 -9.09 -6.22 -2.11
N VAL A 11 -8.65 -7.41 -2.51
CA VAL A 11 -8.60 -7.85 -3.91
C VAL A 11 -9.98 -7.82 -4.55
N ALA A 12 -10.99 -8.38 -3.89
CA ALA A 12 -12.37 -8.37 -4.40
C ALA A 12 -12.91 -6.94 -4.57
N GLU A 13 -12.61 -6.04 -3.63
CA GLU A 13 -13.05 -4.65 -3.71
C GLU A 13 -12.39 -3.89 -4.86
N LEU A 14 -11.07 -3.99 -5.01
CA LEU A 14 -10.36 -3.33 -6.11
C LEU A 14 -10.78 -3.90 -7.47
N ASN A 15 -10.93 -5.23 -7.57
CA ASN A 15 -11.37 -5.89 -8.80
C ASN A 15 -12.81 -5.52 -9.19
N SER A 16 -13.69 -5.24 -8.23
CA SER A 16 -15.09 -4.86 -8.51
C SER A 16 -15.29 -3.37 -8.80
N ARG A 17 -14.46 -2.49 -8.23
CA ARG A 17 -14.64 -1.03 -8.33
C ARG A 17 -13.77 -0.35 -9.38
N THR A 18 -12.75 -1.04 -9.89
CA THR A 18 -11.79 -0.47 -10.83
C THR A 18 -11.62 -1.37 -12.05
N CYS A 19 -10.79 -0.95 -13.01
CA CYS A 19 -10.34 -1.81 -14.12
C CYS A 19 -9.12 -2.69 -13.75
N ILE A 20 -8.50 -2.48 -12.59
CA ILE A 20 -7.34 -3.27 -12.14
C ILE A 20 -7.79 -4.69 -11.79
N ARG A 21 -7.00 -5.68 -12.19
CA ARG A 21 -7.24 -7.10 -11.91
C ARG A 21 -6.07 -7.69 -11.15
N LEU A 22 -6.24 -7.82 -9.84
CA LEU A 22 -5.32 -8.51 -8.96
C LEU A 22 -5.64 -10.01 -9.01
N VAL A 23 -4.62 -10.80 -9.35
CA VAL A 23 -4.72 -12.25 -9.51
C VAL A 23 -3.59 -12.91 -8.73
N ALA A 24 -3.80 -14.16 -8.31
CA ALA A 24 -2.73 -14.96 -7.76
C ALA A 24 -1.67 -15.20 -8.85
N ARG A 25 -0.41 -14.93 -8.52
CA ARG A 25 0.70 -15.15 -9.45
C ARG A 25 0.76 -16.62 -9.87
N ASN A 26 1.02 -16.84 -11.15
CA ASN A 26 1.44 -18.11 -11.71
C ASN A 26 2.94 -18.06 -12.05
N ASN A 27 3.28 -17.56 -13.25
CA ASN A 27 4.63 -17.52 -13.80
C ASN A 27 5.03 -16.13 -14.31
N GLU A 28 4.31 -15.08 -13.92
CA GLU A 28 4.65 -13.70 -14.24
C GLU A 28 6.01 -13.36 -13.64
N ASN A 29 6.85 -12.69 -14.44
CA ASN A 29 8.18 -12.26 -14.01
C ASN A 29 8.10 -11.17 -12.94
N ASP A 30 7.10 -10.29 -13.06
CA ASP A 30 6.92 -9.13 -12.18
C ASP A 30 5.69 -9.35 -11.31
N TYR A 31 5.85 -9.26 -10.00
CA TYR A 31 4.78 -9.57 -9.06
C TYR A 31 5.04 -8.96 -7.69
N VAL A 32 3.95 -8.78 -6.95
CA VAL A 32 4.02 -8.43 -5.53
C VAL A 32 4.01 -9.70 -4.70
N LYS A 33 5.02 -9.87 -3.84
CA LYS A 33 5.08 -10.90 -2.82
C LYS A 33 4.66 -10.31 -1.48
N ILE A 34 3.63 -10.90 -0.87
CA ILE A 34 3.16 -10.48 0.45
C ILE A 34 4.00 -11.20 1.51
N ASP A 35 4.63 -10.42 2.39
CA ASP A 35 5.39 -10.90 3.54
C ASP A 35 4.72 -10.44 4.85
N GLY A 36 4.25 -11.39 5.64
CA GLY A 36 3.63 -11.14 6.95
C GLY A 36 4.55 -11.37 8.15
N SER A 37 5.83 -11.67 7.91
CA SER A 37 6.78 -12.05 8.98
C SER A 37 7.34 -10.86 9.77
N GLN A 38 7.22 -9.64 9.23
CA GLN A 38 7.75 -8.42 9.83
C GLN A 38 6.67 -7.62 10.58
N ASN A 39 7.06 -6.51 11.20
CA ASN A 39 6.13 -5.55 11.82
C ASN A 39 5.85 -4.38 10.87
N GLY A 40 4.67 -3.77 11.00
CA GLY A 40 4.29 -2.61 10.19
C GLY A 40 3.80 -2.98 8.80
N CYS A 41 3.38 -1.96 8.05
CA CYS A 41 2.85 -2.07 6.69
C CYS A 41 3.70 -1.20 5.78
N SER A 42 4.18 -1.74 4.66
CA SER A 42 4.91 -0.95 3.67
C SER A 42 5.06 -1.68 2.34
N THR A 43 5.19 -0.91 1.26
CA THR A 43 5.66 -1.40 -0.03
C THR A 43 6.35 -0.29 -0.82
N LEU A 44 7.03 -0.65 -1.91
CA LEU A 44 7.60 0.31 -2.85
C LEU A 44 6.50 0.91 -3.75
N ILE A 45 6.69 2.16 -4.15
CA ILE A 45 5.72 2.88 -4.97
C ILE A 45 5.88 2.51 -6.45
N GLY A 46 4.80 2.01 -7.06
CA GLY A 46 4.77 1.60 -8.47
C GLY A 46 5.45 0.26 -8.74
N ARG A 47 5.36 -0.20 -9.98
CA ARG A 47 5.98 -1.46 -10.46
C ARG A 47 7.49 -1.32 -10.52
N GLN A 48 8.20 -2.11 -9.70
CA GLN A 48 9.67 -2.12 -9.66
C GLN A 48 10.30 -3.04 -10.73
N GLY A 49 9.57 -4.05 -11.21
CA GLY A 49 10.13 -5.16 -11.99
C GLY A 49 10.62 -6.31 -11.09
N GLY A 50 10.49 -7.55 -11.55
CA GLY A 50 10.83 -8.73 -10.75
C GLY A 50 9.92 -8.93 -9.51
N GLU A 51 10.46 -9.60 -8.49
CA GLU A 51 9.81 -9.74 -7.18
C GLU A 51 9.86 -8.40 -6.43
N GLN A 52 8.69 -7.86 -6.08
CA GLN A 52 8.55 -6.74 -5.15
C GLN A 52 7.89 -7.20 -3.86
N THR A 53 8.55 -7.00 -2.72
CA THR A 53 7.96 -7.36 -1.42
C THR A 53 7.01 -6.26 -0.92
N MET A 54 5.83 -6.67 -0.46
CA MET A 54 4.90 -5.87 0.32
C MET A 54 4.82 -6.46 1.72
N ILE A 55 5.17 -5.66 2.71
CA ILE A 55 5.10 -6.05 4.11
C ILE A 55 3.68 -5.78 4.60
N LEU A 56 2.99 -6.85 5.03
CA LEU A 56 1.71 -6.78 5.72
C LEU A 56 1.89 -7.48 7.07
N GLY A 57 2.62 -6.83 7.97
CA GLY A 57 2.99 -7.36 9.27
C GLY A 57 1.88 -7.34 10.31
N SER A 58 2.28 -7.42 11.58
CA SER A 58 1.36 -7.22 12.70
C SER A 58 0.73 -5.82 12.66
N GLY A 59 -0.59 -5.73 12.82
CA GLY A 59 -1.35 -4.49 12.74
C GLY A 59 -1.83 -4.12 11.33
N CYS A 60 -1.50 -4.91 10.31
CA CYS A 60 -1.87 -4.68 8.91
C CYS A 60 -3.03 -5.56 8.41
N GLN A 61 -3.65 -6.34 9.30
CA GLN A 61 -4.70 -7.32 8.97
C GLN A 61 -6.07 -6.69 8.65
N TYR A 62 -6.09 -5.43 8.21
CA TYR A 62 -7.30 -4.67 7.92
C TYR A 62 -7.42 -4.43 6.43
N LYS A 63 -8.59 -4.70 5.86
CA LYS A 63 -8.90 -4.48 4.43
C LYS A 63 -8.40 -3.12 3.92
N GLY A 64 -8.65 -2.04 4.67
CA GLY A 64 -8.24 -0.69 4.28
C GLY A 64 -6.72 -0.51 4.19
N LYS A 65 -5.96 -1.10 5.12
CA LYS A 65 -4.49 -1.07 5.07
C LYS A 65 -3.95 -1.88 3.90
N VAL A 66 -4.54 -3.03 3.60
CA VAL A 66 -4.15 -3.80 2.41
C VAL A 66 -4.43 -3.02 1.12
N ILE A 67 -5.61 -2.39 0.99
CA ILE A 67 -5.93 -1.54 -0.16
C ILE A 67 -4.90 -0.40 -0.28
N HIS A 68 -4.57 0.25 0.83
CA HIS A 68 -3.57 1.33 0.88
C HIS A 68 -2.20 0.89 0.35
N GLU A 69 -1.64 -0.22 0.85
CA GLU A 69 -0.36 -0.73 0.34
C GLU A 69 -0.46 -1.15 -1.13
N VAL A 70 -1.58 -1.75 -1.55
CA VAL A 70 -1.79 -2.06 -2.97
C VAL A 70 -1.82 -0.78 -3.81
N MET A 71 -2.45 0.30 -3.36
CA MET A 71 -2.42 1.59 -4.06
C MET A 71 -1.00 2.14 -4.18
N HIS A 72 -0.16 2.00 -3.15
CA HIS A 72 1.26 2.32 -3.27
C HIS A 72 1.94 1.51 -4.37
N SER A 73 1.73 0.19 -4.43
CA SER A 73 2.29 -0.64 -5.52
C SER A 73 1.76 -0.27 -6.92
N LEU A 74 0.58 0.35 -7.00
CA LEU A 74 0.01 0.91 -8.24
C LEU A 74 0.57 2.29 -8.60
N GLY A 75 1.39 2.90 -7.74
CA GLY A 75 2.06 4.18 -8.00
C GLY A 75 1.42 5.39 -7.31
N PHE A 76 0.47 5.19 -6.40
CA PHE A 76 -0.10 6.30 -5.65
C PHE A 76 0.83 6.71 -4.50
N LEU A 77 1.05 8.01 -4.37
CA LEU A 77 1.63 8.62 -3.16
C LEU A 77 0.51 8.87 -2.15
N HIS A 78 0.89 9.24 -0.93
CA HIS A 78 -0.11 9.72 0.00
C HIS A 78 -0.74 11.03 -0.48
N GLU A 79 -2.03 11.21 -0.23
CA GLU A 79 -2.80 12.35 -0.75
C GLU A 79 -2.28 13.69 -0.20
N GLN A 80 -1.80 13.72 1.05
CA GLN A 80 -1.17 14.92 1.62
C GLN A 80 0.18 15.27 0.98
N CYS A 81 0.68 14.53 -0.01
CA CYS A 81 1.90 14.84 -0.74
C CYS A 81 1.65 15.57 -2.05
N ARG A 82 0.38 15.76 -2.42
CA ARG A 82 0.04 16.50 -3.63
C ARG A 82 0.64 17.89 -3.64
N THR A 83 0.99 18.35 -4.84
CA THR A 83 1.59 19.67 -5.06
C THR A 83 0.66 20.82 -4.72
N ASP A 84 -0.66 20.58 -4.70
CA ASP A 84 -1.70 21.56 -4.37
C ASP A 84 -2.20 21.45 -2.91
N ARG A 85 -1.64 20.55 -2.09
CA ARG A 85 -2.13 20.26 -0.72
C ARG A 85 -2.27 21.50 0.15
N ASP A 86 -1.39 22.49 -0.02
CA ASP A 86 -1.31 23.65 0.88
C ASP A 86 -2.52 24.59 0.67
N SER A 87 -3.36 24.33 -0.35
CA SER A 87 -4.68 24.94 -0.52
C SER A 87 -5.79 24.27 0.29
N TYR A 88 -5.55 23.07 0.85
CA TYR A 88 -6.55 22.24 1.53
C TYR A 88 -6.19 21.92 2.97
N ILE A 89 -4.90 21.80 3.29
CA ILE A 89 -4.40 21.45 4.61
C ILE A 89 -3.26 22.37 5.03
N GLN A 90 -3.12 22.55 6.35
CA GLN A 90 -1.94 23.17 6.95
C GLN A 90 -1.12 22.10 7.65
N VAL A 91 0.13 21.93 7.23
CA VAL A 91 1.11 21.12 7.96
C VAL A 91 1.70 21.98 9.07
N HIS A 92 1.88 21.37 10.25
CA HIS A 92 2.55 21.97 11.42
C HIS A 92 3.90 21.27 11.65
N PRO A 93 4.97 21.67 10.92
CA PRO A 93 6.26 20.97 10.99
C PRO A 93 6.86 20.95 12.40
N GLU A 94 6.56 21.97 13.21
CA GLU A 94 6.99 22.09 14.60
C GLU A 94 6.43 21.00 15.52
N ARG A 95 5.39 20.28 15.08
CA ARG A 95 4.78 19.15 15.82
C ARG A 95 5.18 17.79 15.28
N MET A 96 5.98 17.76 14.21
CA MET A 96 6.44 16.50 13.62
C MET A 96 7.60 15.92 14.42
N VAL A 97 7.64 14.58 14.50
CA VAL A 97 8.79 13.88 15.08
C VAL A 97 10.00 14.13 14.20
N SER A 98 11.12 14.56 14.79
CA SER A 98 12.34 14.85 14.05
C SER A 98 12.78 13.66 13.18
N GLY A 99 13.17 13.94 11.95
CA GLY A 99 13.58 12.93 10.96
C GLY A 99 12.43 12.26 10.20
N THR A 100 11.17 12.58 10.49
CA THR A 100 10.04 12.11 9.68
C THR A 100 9.89 12.94 8.40
N GLN A 101 9.56 12.28 7.31
CA GLN A 101 9.28 12.92 6.02
C GLN A 101 7.82 12.73 5.66
N ILE A 102 7.27 13.72 4.94
CA ILE A 102 5.96 13.60 4.29
C ILE A 102 6.20 12.81 3.00
N GLN A 103 5.96 11.51 3.07
CA GLN A 103 5.89 10.59 1.92
C GLN A 103 4.44 10.33 1.59
#